data_AF-A0A817FRX7-F1
#
_entry.id   AF-A0A817FRX7-F1
#
_cell.length_a   1.000
_cell.length_b   1.000
_cell.length_c   1.000
_cell.angle_alpha   90.00
_cell.angle_beta   90.00
_cell.angle_gamma   90.00
#
_symmetry.space_group_name_H-M   'P 1'
#
loop_
_entity.id
_entity.type
_entity.pdbx_description
1 polymer ?
#
loop_
_entity_poly.entity_id
_entity_poly.type
_entity_poly.pdbx_seq_one_letter_code
_entity_poly.pdbx_strand_id
1 'polypeptide(L)'
;MEFDVSNINVDKEHFLSAISIYLYKPHVVNKRVTTVRFALALDRSDRKYSTGKTIVDKRTLISKNPRIYHDQDEYILSNDMSIEFRPIVSNSMNSKSCGVQVFAYRFELLIQENKIRLVIVENKTEKEILWLKDNLMPKFIKWCQSNIENSTENTTLKLISIEEYQREYERLKIKYGKYLTENWCESTDPQKHVFEDLGIASYLLTYWRQYSSLFQKSIKFIDLGCGNGLLTFLLSSEGYPGLGIDMRRRRSWSLFGSSLYLESLIDPHSPTLHNLIISNQYTLLIGNHSDELTPWLPVLASQCFCDVFLLPCCFFDFSGKKFITNNNNDTTQYEQYLNYIEKIADILDFNIKKDKLRIPSTKNICFMLHEKKSENRSSDSIHTRLFHHFGIDINHEHADPQIPNHRLSSIKSKPEFYSTKFSIIHFLFEYLIIHNNPLTLSSAYDILPNELCEQLKSENGGLKSVILSYRHAINFDPKTKLITLANPQLNSITLKQKQSSKQCFKTKPCFFYAFHPNSCPLTDEQCAFSHCNK
;
A
#
# COMPACT_ATOMS: atom_id res chain seq x y z
N MET A 1 26.13 -32.50 14.24
CA MET A 1 26.03 -32.77 12.78
C MET A 1 26.63 -31.59 12.04
N GLU A 2 27.40 -31.81 10.98
CA GLU A 2 28.12 -30.76 10.27
C GLU A 2 27.71 -30.74 8.79
N PHE A 3 27.53 -29.54 8.23
CA PHE A 3 27.26 -29.33 6.82
C PHE A 3 28.26 -28.32 6.26
N ASP A 4 29.11 -28.79 5.37
CA ASP A 4 30.15 -27.98 4.73
C ASP A 4 29.70 -27.57 3.34
N VAL A 5 29.90 -26.29 3.02
CA VAL A 5 29.83 -25.79 1.65
C VAL A 5 31.24 -25.33 1.27
N SER A 6 31.80 -25.95 0.24
CA SER A 6 33.18 -25.72 -0.21
C SER A 6 33.25 -24.84 -1.46
N ASN A 7 34.44 -24.31 -1.74
CA ASN A 7 34.72 -23.46 -2.90
C ASN A 7 33.93 -22.15 -2.90
N ILE A 8 33.62 -21.61 -1.71
CA ILE A 8 32.92 -20.33 -1.61
C ILE A 8 33.98 -19.27 -1.42
N ASN A 9 34.23 -18.44 -2.43
CA ASN A 9 35.14 -17.30 -2.31
C ASN A 9 34.52 -16.22 -1.41
N VAL A 10 34.61 -16.39 -0.09
CA VAL A 10 34.02 -15.53 0.93
C VAL A 10 35.11 -15.13 1.90
N ASP A 11 35.38 -13.84 1.99
CA ASP A 11 36.26 -13.29 3.01
C ASP A 11 35.53 -13.12 4.36
N LYS A 12 36.30 -12.75 5.38
CA LYS A 12 35.79 -12.50 6.73
C LYS A 12 34.71 -11.41 6.76
N GLU A 13 34.84 -10.37 5.95
CA GLU A 13 33.93 -9.21 5.97
C GLU A 13 32.54 -9.60 5.48
N HIS A 14 32.47 -10.31 4.35
CA HIS A 14 31.22 -10.81 3.80
C HIS A 14 30.53 -11.83 4.71
N PHE A 15 31.31 -12.69 5.38
CA PHE A 15 30.77 -13.61 6.39
C PHE A 15 30.13 -12.86 7.57
N LEU A 16 30.84 -11.86 8.13
CA LEU A 16 30.31 -11.01 9.20
C LEU A 16 29.08 -10.21 8.75
N SER A 17 29.04 -9.78 7.49
CA SER A 17 27.87 -9.12 6.91
C SER A 17 26.65 -10.06 6.86
N ALA A 18 26.82 -11.29 6.39
CA ALA A 18 25.76 -12.29 6.39
C ALA A 18 25.26 -12.63 7.80
N ILE A 19 26.17 -12.69 8.78
CA ILE A 19 25.84 -12.83 10.20
C ILE A 19 24.95 -11.67 10.64
N SER A 20 25.34 -10.44 10.36
CA SER A 20 24.58 -9.24 10.72
C SER A 20 23.16 -9.30 10.16
N ILE A 21 23.01 -9.63 8.87
CA ILE A 21 21.69 -9.78 8.23
C ILE A 21 20.82 -10.78 8.99
N TYR A 22 21.34 -11.96 9.31
CA TYR A 22 20.55 -12.98 10.01
C TYR A 22 20.28 -12.63 11.49
N LEU A 23 21.21 -11.91 12.12
CA LEU A 23 21.13 -11.50 13.52
C LEU A 23 19.96 -10.52 13.71
N TYR A 24 19.83 -9.54 12.82
CA TYR A 24 18.83 -8.46 12.89
C TYR A 24 17.56 -8.73 12.05
N LYS A 25 17.64 -9.50 10.96
CA LYS A 25 16.54 -9.73 9.99
C LYS A 25 16.22 -11.22 9.77
N PRO A 26 16.05 -12.05 10.81
CA PRO A 26 15.73 -13.47 10.66
C PRO A 26 14.39 -13.73 9.97
N HIS A 27 13.46 -12.76 9.98
CA HIS A 27 12.17 -12.82 9.28
C HIS A 27 12.27 -12.98 7.75
N VAL A 28 13.45 -12.66 7.18
CA VAL A 28 13.71 -12.82 5.74
C VAL A 28 13.65 -14.30 5.34
N VAL A 29 14.08 -15.20 6.22
CA VAL A 29 14.09 -16.66 6.01
C VAL A 29 13.10 -17.40 6.89
N ASN A 30 12.83 -16.93 8.12
CA ASN A 30 11.82 -17.50 9.01
C ASN A 30 10.53 -16.65 9.02
N LYS A 31 9.51 -17.08 8.26
CA LYS A 31 8.24 -16.34 8.14
C LYS A 31 7.36 -16.36 9.40
N ARG A 32 7.73 -17.12 10.44
CA ARG A 32 7.06 -17.08 11.75
C ARG A 32 7.50 -15.88 12.60
N VAL A 33 8.63 -15.26 12.26
CA VAL A 33 9.20 -14.14 13.00
C VAL A 33 8.85 -12.83 12.30
N THR A 34 8.59 -11.80 13.09
CA THR A 34 8.26 -10.46 12.61
C THR A 34 9.45 -9.51 12.74
N THR A 35 10.13 -9.55 13.88
CA THR A 35 11.29 -8.73 14.22
C THR A 35 12.10 -9.40 15.33
N VAL A 36 13.16 -8.74 15.77
CA VAL A 36 14.02 -9.18 16.87
C VAL A 36 14.12 -8.05 17.89
N ARG A 37 14.15 -8.41 19.18
CA ARG A 37 14.50 -7.51 20.28
C ARG A 37 15.79 -7.99 20.92
N PHE A 38 16.73 -7.10 21.18
CA PHE A 38 17.93 -7.41 21.96
C PHE A 38 17.72 -7.00 23.40
N ALA A 39 18.26 -7.78 24.34
CA ALA A 39 18.30 -7.37 25.74
C ALA A 39 19.19 -6.13 25.86
N LEU A 40 18.80 -5.16 26.69
CA LEU A 40 19.72 -4.11 27.13
C LEU A 40 20.93 -4.82 27.75
N ALA A 41 22.14 -4.44 27.31
CA ALA A 41 23.40 -5.15 27.54
C ALA A 41 23.40 -5.98 28.83
N LEU A 42 23.50 -7.31 28.69
CA LEU A 42 23.52 -8.25 29.80
C LEU A 42 24.47 -7.74 30.89
N ASP A 43 23.96 -7.64 32.11
CA ASP A 43 24.75 -7.24 33.27
C ASP A 43 25.99 -8.14 33.36
N ARG A 44 27.15 -7.56 33.70
CA ARG A 44 28.46 -8.22 33.54
C ARG A 44 28.58 -9.53 34.33
N SER A 45 27.67 -9.79 35.27
CA SER A 45 27.61 -11.00 36.11
C SER A 45 27.18 -12.28 35.37
N ASP A 46 26.43 -12.20 34.26
CA ASP A 46 25.93 -13.39 33.55
C ASP A 46 26.91 -13.94 32.48
N ARG A 47 28.13 -13.40 32.41
CA ARG A 47 29.10 -13.68 31.33
C ARG A 47 29.92 -14.97 31.48
N LYS A 48 29.59 -15.89 32.38
CA LYS A 48 30.39 -17.11 32.59
C LYS A 48 29.57 -18.40 32.54
N TYR A 49 29.72 -19.14 31.44
CA TYR A 49 29.58 -20.59 31.40
C TYR A 49 30.96 -21.25 31.25
N SER A 50 31.07 -22.47 31.78
CA SER A 50 32.27 -23.27 32.09
C SER A 50 33.13 -23.76 30.91
N THR A 51 33.21 -23.04 29.79
CA THR A 51 33.98 -23.48 28.60
C THR A 51 34.75 -22.37 27.86
N GLY A 52 34.93 -21.19 28.46
CA GLY A 52 35.74 -20.12 27.85
C GLY A 52 35.08 -19.42 26.64
N LYS A 53 33.78 -19.63 26.42
CA LYS A 53 32.99 -18.92 25.39
C LYS A 53 32.23 -17.75 26.02
N THR A 54 32.48 -16.54 25.53
CA THR A 54 31.82 -15.30 25.99
C THR A 54 30.41 -15.20 25.40
N ILE A 55 29.38 -15.03 26.24
CA ILE A 55 28.05 -14.61 25.78
C ILE A 55 28.17 -13.14 25.35
N VAL A 56 27.85 -12.87 24.09
CA VAL A 56 27.97 -11.52 23.52
C VAL A 56 26.63 -10.80 23.64
N ASP A 57 25.51 -11.52 23.49
CA ASP A 57 24.18 -10.92 23.50
C ASP A 57 23.06 -11.93 23.81
N LYS A 58 21.86 -11.43 24.13
CA LYS A 58 20.61 -12.19 24.18
C LYS A 58 19.59 -11.50 23.28
N ARG A 59 18.97 -12.27 22.38
CA ARG A 59 17.89 -11.78 21.52
C ARG A 59 16.57 -12.52 21.77
N THR A 60 15.46 -11.85 21.54
CA THR A 60 14.11 -12.41 21.48
C THR A 60 13.61 -12.30 20.04
N LEU A 61 13.30 -13.43 19.40
CA LEU A 61 12.56 -13.48 18.15
C LEU A 61 11.08 -13.22 18.44
N ILE A 62 10.53 -12.16 17.86
CA ILE A 62 9.14 -11.77 18.08
C ILE A 62 8.24 -12.47 17.05
N SER A 63 7.20 -13.13 17.53
CA SER A 63 6.24 -13.87 16.73
C SER A 63 5.45 -12.96 15.79
N LYS A 64 5.33 -13.37 14.53
CA LYS A 64 4.43 -12.75 13.54
C LYS A 64 2.96 -13.11 13.79
N ASN A 65 2.71 -14.25 14.45
CA ASN A 65 1.37 -14.68 14.79
C ASN A 65 1.34 -15.18 16.24
N PRO A 66 1.20 -14.27 17.22
CA PRO A 66 1.28 -14.59 18.65
C PRO A 66 0.19 -15.55 19.12
N ARG A 67 -0.86 -15.80 18.31
CA ARG A 67 -1.91 -16.79 18.60
C ARG A 67 -1.45 -18.22 18.37
N ILE A 68 -0.57 -18.41 17.38
CA ILE A 68 -0.08 -19.74 16.98
C ILE A 68 1.29 -19.99 17.59
N TYR A 69 2.13 -18.96 17.64
CA TYR A 69 3.52 -19.07 18.07
C TYR A 69 3.86 -18.11 19.21
N HIS A 70 4.54 -18.60 20.25
CA HIS A 70 5.16 -17.74 21.26
C HIS A 70 6.53 -17.23 20.79
N ASP A 71 6.99 -16.14 21.39
CA ASP A 71 8.30 -15.54 21.13
C ASP A 71 9.43 -16.48 21.58
N GLN A 72 10.58 -16.46 20.89
CA GLN A 72 11.72 -17.32 21.19
C GLN A 72 12.92 -16.52 21.66
N ASP A 73 13.36 -16.75 22.90
CA ASP A 73 14.63 -16.21 23.37
C ASP A 73 15.82 -17.06 22.90
N GLU A 74 16.93 -16.43 22.55
CA GLU A 74 18.18 -17.08 22.13
C GLU A 74 19.39 -16.37 22.73
N TYR A 75 20.35 -17.13 23.26
CA TYR A 75 21.69 -16.62 23.54
C TYR A 75 22.54 -16.60 22.28
N ILE A 76 23.33 -15.54 22.14
CA ILE A 76 24.24 -15.34 21.01
C ILE A 76 25.68 -15.41 21.54
N LEU A 77 26.44 -16.34 20.99
CA LEU A 77 27.87 -16.47 21.25
C LEU A 77 28.60 -16.26 19.93
N SER A 78 29.50 -15.29 19.87
CA SER A 78 30.21 -14.96 18.63
C SER A 78 31.68 -14.73 18.90
N ASN A 79 32.50 -15.07 17.92
CA ASN A 79 33.88 -14.62 17.75
C ASN A 79 34.11 -14.26 16.28
N ASP A 80 35.33 -13.85 15.96
CA ASP A 80 35.75 -13.40 14.62
C ASP A 80 35.45 -14.36 13.46
N MET A 81 35.25 -15.64 13.74
CA MET A 81 35.16 -16.71 12.75
C MET A 81 33.92 -17.59 12.93
N SER A 82 33.08 -17.30 13.92
CA SER A 82 31.90 -18.11 14.20
C SER A 82 30.81 -17.36 14.96
N ILE A 83 29.56 -17.77 14.75
CA ILE A 83 28.42 -17.34 15.55
C ILE A 83 27.50 -18.52 15.88
N GLU A 84 27.17 -18.68 17.15
CA GLU A 84 26.35 -19.72 17.71
C GLU A 84 25.05 -19.12 18.28
N PHE A 85 23.93 -19.69 17.86
CA PHE A 85 22.59 -19.36 18.33
C PHE A 85 22.11 -20.48 19.25
N ARG A 86 21.80 -20.17 20.50
CA ARG A 86 21.29 -21.14 21.49
C ARG A 86 19.88 -20.78 21.94
N PRO A 87 18.84 -21.46 21.43
CA PRO A 87 17.47 -21.28 21.91
C PRO A 87 17.36 -21.54 23.42
N ILE A 88 16.64 -20.66 24.11
CA ILE A 88 16.26 -20.86 25.52
C ILE A 88 14.92 -21.58 25.54
N VAL A 89 14.91 -22.82 26.03
CA VAL A 89 13.68 -23.62 26.12
C VAL A 89 12.90 -23.18 27.35
N SER A 90 11.74 -22.54 27.15
CA SER A 90 10.79 -22.29 28.24
C SER A 90 9.87 -23.51 28.40
N ASN A 91 9.97 -24.20 29.54
CA ASN A 91 9.18 -25.42 29.84
C ASN A 91 7.66 -25.16 30.04
N SER A 92 7.16 -23.94 29.85
CA SER A 92 5.84 -23.52 30.34
C SER A 92 4.77 -23.22 29.29
N MET A 93 4.99 -23.49 27.99
CA MET A 93 4.08 -23.06 26.92
C MET A 93 3.51 -24.24 26.13
N ASN A 94 2.18 -24.37 26.11
CA ASN A 94 1.44 -25.34 25.28
C ASN A 94 1.44 -25.01 23.77
N SER A 95 2.00 -23.86 23.36
CA SER A 95 2.05 -23.40 21.97
C SER A 95 3.43 -23.60 21.34
N LYS A 96 3.51 -23.69 20.01
CA LYS A 96 4.78 -23.86 19.29
C LYS A 96 5.62 -22.57 19.35
N SER A 97 6.94 -22.66 19.34
CA SER A 97 7.81 -21.49 19.24
C SER A 97 7.77 -20.86 17.84
N CYS A 98 7.97 -19.53 17.74
CA CYS A 98 8.19 -18.86 16.46
C CYS A 98 9.60 -19.15 15.90
N GLY A 99 10.54 -19.53 16.78
CA GLY A 99 11.78 -20.16 16.38
C GLY A 99 11.47 -21.47 15.65
N VAL A 100 12.15 -21.71 14.53
CA VAL A 100 12.09 -23.03 13.88
C VAL A 100 13.02 -24.01 14.59
N GLN A 101 13.94 -23.49 15.41
CA GLN A 101 15.00 -24.24 16.05
C GLN A 101 14.73 -24.42 17.55
N VAL A 102 14.91 -25.65 18.03
CA VAL A 102 14.84 -26.00 19.45
C VAL A 102 16.19 -26.42 20.02
N PHE A 103 17.26 -26.34 19.21
CA PHE A 103 18.62 -26.72 19.59
C PHE A 103 19.64 -25.69 19.11
N ALA A 104 20.83 -25.75 19.70
CA ALA A 104 21.92 -24.85 19.36
C ALA A 104 22.56 -25.19 18.00
N TYR A 105 22.87 -24.16 17.21
CA TYR A 105 23.58 -24.28 15.94
C TYR A 105 24.57 -23.13 15.76
N ARG A 106 25.65 -23.37 15.01
CA ARG A 106 26.76 -22.43 14.80
C ARG A 106 27.16 -22.37 13.33
N PHE A 107 27.37 -21.17 12.82
CA PHE A 107 28.11 -20.97 11.57
C PHE A 107 29.58 -20.76 11.87
N GLU A 108 30.46 -21.36 11.07
CA GLU A 108 31.91 -21.21 11.14
C GLU A 108 32.47 -20.89 9.77
N LEU A 109 33.40 -19.93 9.70
CA LEU A 109 34.21 -19.65 8.54
C LEU A 109 35.55 -20.38 8.68
N LEU A 110 35.88 -21.24 7.72
CA LEU A 110 37.14 -21.98 7.66
C LEU A 110 37.99 -21.41 6.52
N ILE A 111 38.71 -20.31 6.79
CA ILE A 111 39.48 -19.58 5.77
C ILE A 111 40.48 -20.49 5.05
N GLN A 112 41.21 -21.32 5.80
CA GLN A 112 42.25 -22.19 5.22
C GLN A 112 41.67 -23.23 4.25
N GLU A 113 40.41 -23.63 4.45
CA GLU A 113 39.73 -24.61 3.60
C GLU A 113 38.83 -23.96 2.54
N ASN A 114 38.65 -22.64 2.59
CA ASN A 114 37.69 -21.89 1.79
C ASN A 114 36.25 -22.45 1.90
N LYS A 115 35.83 -22.71 3.15
CA LYS A 115 34.52 -23.31 3.49
C LYS A 115 33.76 -22.51 4.52
N ILE A 116 32.43 -22.59 4.42
CA ILE A 116 31.53 -22.23 5.52
C ILE A 116 30.89 -23.52 6.03
N ARG A 117 30.95 -23.72 7.34
CA ARG A 117 30.40 -24.88 8.04
C ARG A 117 29.21 -24.47 8.90
N LEU A 118 28.13 -25.24 8.81
CA LEU A 118 27.01 -25.18 9.76
C LEU A 118 27.14 -26.39 10.70
N VAL A 119 27.40 -26.10 11.97
CA VAL A 119 27.49 -27.09 13.04
C VAL A 119 26.19 -27.09 13.84
N ILE A 120 25.60 -28.26 14.00
CA ILE A 120 24.44 -28.51 14.87
C ILE A 120 24.94 -29.20 16.14
N VAL A 121 24.70 -28.55 17.28
CA VAL A 121 25.31 -28.87 18.58
C VAL A 121 24.55 -29.97 19.34
N GLU A 122 23.29 -30.26 18.99
CA GLU A 122 22.50 -31.33 19.61
C GLU A 122 21.70 -32.15 18.60
N ASN A 123 21.38 -33.39 18.97
CA ASN A 123 20.89 -34.42 18.05
C ASN A 123 19.37 -34.62 18.22
N LYS A 124 18.51 -33.84 17.53
CA LYS A 124 17.05 -34.08 17.44
C LYS A 124 16.43 -33.64 16.11
N THR A 125 15.29 -34.29 15.81
CA THR A 125 14.30 -34.06 14.74
C THR A 125 14.81 -33.64 13.35
N GLU A 126 14.74 -34.58 12.40
CA GLU A 126 15.14 -34.44 11.00
C GLU A 126 14.59 -33.18 10.31
N LYS A 127 13.35 -32.77 10.61
CA LYS A 127 12.69 -31.62 9.96
C LYS A 127 13.35 -30.26 10.24
N GLU A 128 13.86 -30.04 11.45
CA GLU A 128 14.46 -28.75 11.84
C GLU A 128 15.90 -28.64 11.32
N ILE A 129 16.61 -29.78 11.32
CA ILE A 129 17.91 -29.94 10.67
C ILE A 129 17.78 -29.67 9.17
N LEU A 130 16.79 -30.28 8.50
CA LEU A 130 16.51 -30.03 7.08
C LEU A 130 16.15 -28.56 6.83
N TRP A 131 15.42 -27.90 7.73
CA TRP A 131 15.14 -26.48 7.56
C TRP A 131 16.43 -25.64 7.61
N LEU A 132 17.32 -25.89 8.55
CA LEU A 132 18.62 -25.19 8.63
C LEU A 132 19.46 -25.43 7.37
N LYS A 133 19.54 -26.68 6.92
CA LYS A 133 20.32 -27.08 5.74
C LYS A 133 19.74 -26.57 4.43
N ASP A 134 18.43 -26.67 4.23
CA ASP A 134 17.79 -26.47 2.92
C ASP A 134 17.20 -25.05 2.76
N ASN A 135 16.97 -24.33 3.87
CA ASN A 135 16.38 -22.98 3.83
C ASN A 135 17.34 -21.91 4.34
N LEU A 136 17.96 -22.10 5.51
CA LEU A 136 18.83 -21.09 6.11
C LEU A 136 20.21 -21.06 5.45
N MET A 137 20.91 -22.19 5.37
CA MET A 137 22.27 -22.27 4.83
C MET A 137 22.38 -21.69 3.41
N PRO A 138 21.49 -22.01 2.45
CA PRO A 138 21.61 -21.46 1.09
C PRO A 138 21.37 -19.95 1.05
N LYS A 139 20.48 -19.43 1.91
CA LYS A 139 20.27 -17.98 2.07
C LYS A 139 21.48 -17.30 2.67
N PHE A 140 22.08 -17.91 3.68
CA PHE A 140 23.28 -17.41 4.35
C PHE A 140 24.47 -17.33 3.38
N ILE A 141 24.73 -18.39 2.60
CA ILE A 141 25.76 -18.38 1.55
C ILE A 141 25.48 -17.29 0.52
N LYS A 142 24.24 -17.14 0.07
CA LYS A 142 23.87 -16.07 -0.86
C LYS A 142 24.19 -14.68 -0.30
N TRP A 143 23.97 -14.46 1.00
CA TRP A 143 24.34 -13.19 1.65
C TRP A 143 25.85 -12.99 1.70
N CYS A 144 26.61 -14.05 1.98
CA CYS A 144 28.07 -14.00 1.95
C CYS A 144 28.65 -13.69 0.55
N GLN A 145 27.91 -13.98 -0.52
CA GLN A 145 28.36 -13.74 -1.89
C GLN A 145 27.84 -12.41 -2.47
N SER A 146 27.04 -11.67 -1.70
CA SER A 146 26.42 -10.43 -2.16
C SER A 146 27.13 -9.23 -1.56
N ASN A 147 27.44 -8.23 -2.38
CA ASN A 147 27.93 -6.91 -1.95
C ASN A 147 26.79 -6.08 -1.33
N ILE A 148 26.06 -6.66 -0.38
CA ILE A 148 25.03 -5.93 0.37
C ILE A 148 25.74 -5.13 1.45
N GLU A 149 25.86 -3.83 1.21
CA GLU A 149 26.23 -2.87 2.26
C GLU A 149 25.16 -2.91 3.36
N ASN A 150 25.60 -3.12 4.60
CA ASN A 150 24.73 -3.28 5.76
C ASN A 150 23.98 -1.99 6.07
N SER A 151 22.66 -1.99 5.91
CA SER A 151 21.78 -1.25 6.82
C SER A 151 21.30 -2.22 7.90
N THR A 152 21.95 -2.19 9.07
CA THR A 152 21.44 -2.82 10.30
C THR A 152 20.06 -2.28 10.68
N GLU A 153 19.69 -1.12 10.15
CA GLU A 153 18.38 -0.51 10.34
C GLU A 153 17.27 -1.27 9.58
N ASN A 154 16.17 -1.54 10.29
CA ASN A 154 14.90 -1.84 9.65
C ASN A 154 14.47 -0.60 8.86
N THR A 155 14.25 -0.72 7.56
CA THR A 155 13.81 0.42 6.73
C THR A 155 12.32 0.71 6.85
N THR A 156 11.57 -0.15 7.54
CA THR A 156 10.11 -0.05 7.73
C THR A 156 9.78 0.16 9.20
N LEU A 157 8.76 0.98 9.47
CA LEU A 157 8.25 1.28 10.80
C LEU A 157 9.34 1.85 11.72
N LYS A 158 10.21 2.74 11.20
CA LYS A 158 11.32 3.34 11.94
C LYS A 158 10.84 4.27 13.05
N LEU A 159 9.66 4.87 12.91
CA LEU A 159 9.17 5.84 13.88
C LEU A 159 8.47 5.18 15.06
N ILE A 160 8.02 3.93 14.94
CA ILE A 160 7.22 3.26 15.97
C ILE A 160 7.81 1.92 16.41
N SER A 161 7.40 1.43 17.58
CA SER A 161 7.75 0.07 17.98
C SER A 161 7.08 -0.95 17.06
N ILE A 162 7.89 -1.74 16.35
CA ILE A 162 7.43 -2.85 15.51
C ILE A 162 6.64 -3.89 16.34
N GLU A 163 7.03 -4.09 17.60
CA GLU A 163 6.35 -5.02 18.52
C GLU A 163 4.94 -4.52 18.85
N GLU A 164 4.82 -3.25 19.24
CA GLU A 164 3.52 -2.64 19.57
C GLU A 164 2.62 -2.56 18.33
N TYR A 165 3.19 -2.20 17.17
CA TYR A 165 2.48 -2.24 15.89
C TYR A 165 1.92 -3.64 15.60
N GLN A 166 2.74 -4.69 15.76
CA GLN A 166 2.31 -6.06 15.47
C GLN A 166 1.21 -6.52 16.42
N ARG A 167 1.33 -6.19 17.71
CA ARG A 167 0.32 -6.48 18.72
C ARG A 167 -1.00 -5.81 18.37
N GLU A 168 -0.93 -4.53 17.98
CA GLU A 168 -2.11 -3.74 17.59
C GLU A 168 -2.74 -4.26 16.30
N TYR A 169 -1.94 -4.56 15.29
CA TYR A 169 -2.41 -5.10 14.01
C TYR A 169 -3.11 -6.44 14.17
N GLU A 170 -2.57 -7.35 14.99
CA GLU A 170 -3.27 -8.59 15.28
C GLU A 170 -4.56 -8.32 16.06
N ARG A 171 -4.56 -7.44 17.06
CA ARG A 171 -5.78 -7.05 17.80
C ARG A 171 -6.87 -6.54 16.87
N LEU A 172 -6.56 -5.61 15.96
CA LEU A 172 -7.51 -5.07 15.00
C LEU A 172 -7.99 -6.14 14.01
N LYS A 173 -7.10 -7.04 13.54
CA LYS A 173 -7.49 -8.17 12.67
C LYS A 173 -8.51 -9.10 13.32
N ILE A 174 -8.38 -9.40 14.61
CA ILE A 174 -9.39 -10.22 15.31
C ILE A 174 -10.67 -9.45 15.56
N LYS A 175 -10.56 -8.18 15.96
CA LYS A 175 -11.74 -7.36 16.28
C LYS A 175 -12.59 -7.07 15.04
N TYR A 176 -11.95 -6.76 13.91
CA TYR A 176 -12.64 -6.25 12.72
C TYR A 176 -12.49 -7.13 11.48
N GLY A 177 -11.33 -7.77 11.29
CA GLY A 177 -10.93 -8.35 10.01
C GLY A 177 -11.94 -9.32 9.42
N LYS A 178 -12.37 -10.33 10.17
CA LYS A 178 -13.35 -11.33 9.67
C LYS A 178 -14.66 -10.67 9.24
N TYR A 179 -15.25 -9.87 10.14
CA TYR A 179 -16.53 -9.21 9.90
C TYR A 179 -16.49 -8.28 8.69
N LEU A 180 -15.46 -7.42 8.61
CA LEU A 180 -15.30 -6.48 7.50
C LEU A 180 -15.10 -7.18 6.16
N THR A 181 -14.38 -8.30 6.15
CA THR A 181 -14.14 -9.06 4.92
C THR A 181 -15.43 -9.75 4.43
N GLU A 182 -16.19 -10.34 5.35
CA GLU A 182 -17.45 -11.04 5.04
C GLU A 182 -18.56 -10.08 4.59
N ASN A 183 -18.55 -8.83 5.10
CA ASN A 183 -19.56 -7.82 4.81
C ASN A 183 -19.05 -6.71 3.86
N TRP A 184 -17.95 -6.96 3.14
CA TRP A 184 -17.37 -5.97 2.23
C TRP A 184 -18.31 -5.69 1.05
N CYS A 185 -18.76 -4.44 0.92
CA CYS A 185 -19.75 -4.03 -0.08
C CYS A 185 -19.16 -3.20 -1.23
N GLU A 186 -17.85 -2.94 -1.21
CA GLU A 186 -17.14 -2.27 -2.29
C GLU A 186 -16.69 -3.27 -3.36
N SER A 187 -16.41 -2.79 -4.58
CA SER A 187 -16.00 -3.64 -5.70
C SER A 187 -14.55 -4.11 -5.63
N THR A 188 -13.79 -3.60 -4.67
CA THR A 188 -12.37 -3.92 -4.47
C THR A 188 -12.19 -5.21 -3.66
N ASP A 189 -11.01 -5.81 -3.74
CA ASP A 189 -10.69 -7.04 -3.00
C ASP A 189 -10.59 -6.76 -1.48
N PRO A 190 -11.48 -7.31 -0.65
CA PRO A 190 -11.44 -7.10 0.80
C PRO A 190 -10.14 -7.64 1.43
N GLN A 191 -9.55 -8.73 0.89
CA GLN A 191 -8.31 -9.30 1.43
C GLN A 191 -7.12 -8.36 1.26
N LYS A 192 -7.21 -7.42 0.30
CA LYS A 192 -6.21 -6.37 0.13
C LYS A 192 -6.58 -5.13 0.95
N HIS A 193 -7.77 -4.58 0.74
CA HIS A 193 -8.14 -3.26 1.26
C HIS A 193 -8.40 -3.24 2.77
N VAL A 194 -9.08 -4.27 3.30
CA VAL A 194 -9.34 -4.32 4.75
C VAL A 194 -8.03 -4.41 5.52
N PHE A 195 -7.12 -5.28 5.10
CA PHE A 195 -5.86 -5.51 5.80
C PHE A 195 -4.83 -4.38 5.60
N GLU A 196 -4.91 -3.66 4.48
CA GLU A 196 -4.15 -2.43 4.26
C GLU A 196 -4.58 -1.34 5.27
N ASP A 197 -5.87 -1.04 5.37
CA ASP A 197 -6.38 -0.03 6.31
C ASP A 197 -6.21 -0.46 7.78
N LEU A 198 -6.32 -1.75 8.11
CA LEU A 198 -5.96 -2.24 9.45
C LEU A 198 -4.48 -1.99 9.76
N GLY A 199 -3.60 -2.10 8.75
CA GLY A 199 -2.18 -1.78 8.88
C GLY A 199 -1.95 -0.30 9.14
N ILE A 200 -2.59 0.57 8.37
CA ILE A 200 -2.50 2.03 8.54
C ILE A 200 -3.07 2.45 9.90
N ALA A 201 -4.24 1.94 10.29
CA ALA A 201 -4.84 2.22 11.60
C ALA A 201 -3.91 1.78 12.75
N SER A 202 -3.31 0.58 12.64
CA SER A 202 -2.37 0.09 13.66
C SER A 202 -1.13 0.98 13.79
N TYR A 203 -0.64 1.49 12.66
CA TYR A 203 0.47 2.45 12.63
C TYR A 203 0.11 3.73 13.38
N LEU A 204 -1.00 4.36 12.98
CA LEU A 204 -1.46 5.62 13.57
C LEU A 204 -1.75 5.49 15.07
N LEU A 205 -2.50 4.46 15.48
CA LEU A 205 -2.82 4.21 16.89
C LEU A 205 -1.55 3.98 17.73
N THR A 206 -0.56 3.29 17.18
CA THR A 206 0.73 3.09 17.86
C THR A 206 1.51 4.39 17.95
N TYR A 207 1.60 5.13 16.84
CA TYR A 207 2.28 6.43 16.79
C TYR A 207 1.68 7.41 17.80
N TRP A 208 0.34 7.54 17.84
CA TRP A 208 -0.35 8.45 18.75
C TRP A 208 -0.15 8.12 20.22
N ARG A 209 -0.06 6.84 20.59
CA ARG A 209 0.29 6.43 21.96
C ARG A 209 1.73 6.81 22.32
N GLN A 210 2.68 6.47 21.45
CA GLN A 210 4.11 6.69 21.70
C GLN A 210 4.50 8.17 21.69
N TYR A 211 3.86 8.96 20.84
CA TYR A 211 4.12 10.38 20.68
C TYR A 211 2.99 11.25 21.26
N SER A 212 2.24 10.73 22.23
CA SER A 212 1.15 11.47 22.89
C SER A 212 1.59 12.84 23.42
N SER A 213 2.84 12.97 23.86
CA SER A 213 3.45 14.23 24.31
C SER A 213 3.68 15.28 23.21
N LEU A 214 3.71 14.88 21.94
CA LEU A 214 3.81 15.82 20.81
C LEU A 214 2.47 16.51 20.53
N PHE A 215 1.34 15.89 20.91
CA PHE A 215 0.01 16.43 20.66
C PHE A 215 -0.42 17.33 21.84
N GLN A 216 -0.65 18.61 21.57
CA GLN A 216 -1.08 19.58 22.59
C GLN A 216 -2.54 19.36 23.04
N LYS A 217 -3.35 18.82 22.12
CA LYS A 217 -4.77 18.55 22.28
C LYS A 217 -5.01 17.07 22.01
N SER A 218 -6.09 16.53 22.56
CA SER A 218 -6.57 15.20 22.19
C SER A 218 -6.77 15.14 20.68
N ILE A 219 -6.30 14.06 20.06
CA ILE A 219 -6.41 13.89 18.62
C ILE A 219 -7.88 13.83 18.20
N LYS A 220 -8.25 14.75 17.31
CA LYS A 220 -9.52 14.76 16.61
C LYS A 220 -9.23 14.98 15.13
N PHE A 221 -9.64 14.05 14.26
CA PHE A 221 -9.12 14.02 12.88
C PHE A 221 -10.17 14.28 11.80
N ILE A 222 -9.73 14.82 10.66
CA ILE A 222 -10.49 14.76 9.40
C ILE A 222 -9.72 13.91 8.40
N ASP A 223 -10.40 12.94 7.78
CA ASP A 223 -9.88 12.11 6.70
C ASP A 223 -10.38 12.67 5.36
N LEU A 224 -9.49 13.32 4.62
CA LEU A 224 -9.82 14.06 3.39
C LEU A 224 -9.58 13.17 2.16
N GLY A 225 -10.65 12.96 1.39
CA GLY A 225 -10.65 11.95 0.33
C GLY A 225 -10.79 10.55 0.92
N CYS A 226 -11.63 10.39 1.95
CA CYS A 226 -11.69 9.16 2.75
C CYS A 226 -12.18 7.93 1.94
N GLY A 227 -12.73 8.12 0.74
CA GLY A 227 -13.16 7.05 -0.14
C GLY A 227 -14.14 6.11 0.56
N ASN A 228 -13.78 4.83 0.64
CA ASN A 228 -14.61 3.82 1.30
C ASN A 228 -14.81 4.09 2.81
N GLY A 229 -14.02 4.96 3.43
CA GLY A 229 -14.21 5.42 4.81
C GLY A 229 -13.81 4.42 5.89
N LEU A 230 -13.21 3.27 5.55
CA LEU A 230 -12.84 2.24 6.52
C LEU A 230 -11.82 2.75 7.54
N LEU A 231 -10.78 3.49 7.11
CA LEU A 231 -9.81 4.07 8.03
C LEU A 231 -10.47 5.03 9.04
N THR A 232 -11.35 5.92 8.58
CA THR A 232 -12.15 6.80 9.44
C THR A 232 -12.96 6.01 10.47
N PHE A 233 -13.63 4.93 10.04
CA PHE A 233 -14.42 4.07 10.91
C PHE A 233 -13.56 3.39 11.98
N LEU A 234 -12.42 2.82 11.59
CA LEU A 234 -11.52 2.12 12.49
C LEU A 234 -11.01 3.05 13.59
N LEU A 235 -10.46 4.21 13.21
CA LEU A 235 -9.90 5.17 14.16
C LEU A 235 -10.98 5.73 15.11
N SER A 236 -12.17 6.04 14.58
CA SER A 236 -13.33 6.47 15.38
C SER A 236 -13.79 5.40 16.36
N SER A 237 -13.87 4.15 15.91
CA SER A 237 -14.25 3.01 16.75
C SER A 237 -13.21 2.63 17.80
N GLU A 238 -11.98 3.10 17.64
CA GLU A 238 -10.86 2.95 18.58
C GLU A 238 -10.71 4.17 19.51
N GLY A 239 -11.70 5.07 19.53
CA GLY A 239 -11.82 6.14 20.52
C GLY A 239 -11.29 7.50 20.09
N TYR A 240 -10.91 7.67 18.82
CA TYR A 240 -10.42 8.95 18.29
C TYR A 240 -11.53 9.63 17.47
N PRO A 241 -12.15 10.71 17.94
CA PRO A 241 -13.25 11.32 17.21
C PRO A 241 -12.78 11.82 15.83
N GLY A 242 -13.52 11.50 14.78
CA GLY A 242 -13.15 11.88 13.43
C GLY A 242 -14.32 12.05 12.48
N LEU A 243 -14.01 12.64 11.32
CA LEU A 243 -14.94 12.83 10.20
C LEU A 243 -14.25 12.47 8.90
N GLY A 244 -14.87 11.63 8.08
CA GLY A 244 -14.43 11.37 6.72
C GLY A 244 -15.15 12.32 5.74
N ILE A 245 -14.41 12.95 4.84
CA ILE A 245 -14.98 13.78 3.77
C ILE A 245 -14.55 13.18 2.44
N ASP A 246 -15.50 12.96 1.54
CA ASP A 246 -15.23 12.55 0.17
C ASP A 246 -16.22 13.24 -0.77
N MET A 247 -15.80 13.50 -2.01
CA MET A 247 -16.67 14.10 -3.01
C MET A 247 -17.87 13.22 -3.40
N ARG A 248 -17.79 11.91 -3.12
CA ARG A 248 -18.85 10.94 -3.43
C ARG A 248 -19.06 9.98 -2.29
N ARG A 249 -20.33 9.85 -1.89
CA ARG A 249 -20.75 8.83 -0.93
C ARG A 249 -20.43 7.42 -1.45
N ARG A 250 -19.86 6.58 -0.58
CA ARG A 250 -19.59 5.16 -0.86
C ARG A 250 -20.61 4.24 -0.20
N ARG A 251 -20.70 3.00 -0.69
CA ARG A 251 -21.69 2.03 -0.21
C ARG A 251 -21.40 1.64 1.24
N SER A 252 -20.10 1.49 1.55
CA SER A 252 -19.56 1.15 2.86
C SER A 252 -19.95 2.11 3.98
N TRP A 253 -20.24 3.37 3.69
CA TRP A 253 -20.63 4.36 4.71
C TRP A 253 -21.93 3.98 5.43
N SER A 254 -22.81 3.22 4.77
CA SER A 254 -24.03 2.69 5.41
C SER A 254 -23.71 1.65 6.48
N LEU A 255 -22.68 0.83 6.25
CA LEU A 255 -22.20 -0.19 7.17
C LEU A 255 -21.45 0.41 8.37
N PHE A 256 -20.68 1.47 8.12
CA PHE A 256 -19.79 2.06 9.13
C PHE A 256 -20.45 3.12 10.01
N GLY A 257 -21.63 3.61 9.62
CA GLY A 257 -22.36 4.67 10.30
C GLY A 257 -22.29 5.98 9.52
N SER A 258 -23.39 6.33 8.87
CA SER A 258 -23.41 7.45 7.90
C SER A 258 -23.14 8.82 8.53
N SER A 259 -23.26 8.98 9.85
CA SER A 259 -22.92 10.21 10.57
C SER A 259 -21.42 10.47 10.69
N LEU A 260 -20.57 9.48 10.42
CA LEU A 260 -19.11 9.63 10.41
C LEU A 260 -18.58 10.27 9.14
N TYR A 261 -19.44 10.55 8.16
CA TYR A 261 -19.03 10.96 6.83
C TYR A 261 -19.82 12.14 6.30
N LEU A 262 -19.16 12.95 5.49
CA LEU A 262 -19.73 14.06 4.75
C LEU A 262 -19.43 13.91 3.26
N GLU A 263 -20.48 13.89 2.43
CA GLU A 263 -20.35 13.96 0.98
C GLU A 263 -20.22 15.43 0.56
N SER A 264 -19.00 15.87 0.26
CA SER A 264 -18.72 17.26 -0.11
C SER A 264 -17.49 17.34 -1.00
N LEU A 265 -17.50 18.29 -1.93
CA LEU A 265 -16.26 18.71 -2.59
C LEU A 265 -15.28 19.20 -1.53
N ILE A 266 -14.02 18.83 -1.70
CA ILE A 266 -12.92 19.25 -0.83
C ILE A 266 -12.18 20.33 -1.58
N ASP A 267 -12.44 21.57 -1.19
CA ASP A 267 -11.72 22.74 -1.65
C ASP A 267 -10.84 23.25 -0.49
N PRO A 268 -9.50 23.11 -0.58
CA PRO A 268 -8.56 23.60 0.42
C PRO A 268 -8.65 25.10 0.70
N HIS A 269 -9.26 25.89 -0.19
CA HIS A 269 -9.43 27.34 -0.03
C HIS A 269 -10.79 27.71 0.57
N SER A 270 -11.71 26.73 0.71
CA SER A 270 -13.07 26.98 1.15
C SER A 270 -13.12 27.50 2.59
N PRO A 271 -13.66 28.71 2.84
CA PRO A 271 -13.85 29.21 4.19
C PRO A 271 -14.75 28.29 5.03
N THR A 272 -15.68 27.58 4.39
CA THR A 272 -16.55 26.60 5.06
C THR A 272 -15.75 25.42 5.61
N LEU A 273 -14.79 24.88 4.84
CA LEU A 273 -13.94 23.79 5.29
C LEU A 273 -12.99 24.25 6.42
N HIS A 274 -12.40 25.44 6.28
CA HIS A 274 -11.57 26.05 7.33
C HIS A 274 -12.36 26.24 8.62
N ASN A 275 -13.55 26.84 8.53
CA ASN A 275 -14.44 27.02 9.67
C ASN A 275 -14.85 25.68 10.29
N LEU A 276 -15.16 24.66 9.48
CA LEU A 276 -15.46 23.32 9.98
C LEU A 276 -14.29 22.78 10.82
N ILE A 277 -13.06 22.86 10.31
CA ILE A 277 -11.85 22.37 10.99
C ILE A 277 -11.62 23.13 12.30
N ILE A 278 -11.58 24.46 12.24
CA ILE A 278 -11.21 25.33 13.36
C ILE A 278 -12.30 25.33 14.45
N SER A 279 -13.57 25.54 14.08
CA SER A 279 -14.67 25.66 15.06
C SER A 279 -14.92 24.34 15.81
N ASN A 280 -14.71 23.20 15.14
CA ASN A 280 -14.84 21.89 15.76
C ASN A 280 -13.55 21.39 16.38
N GLN A 281 -12.49 22.21 16.40
CA GLN A 281 -11.21 21.92 17.05
C GLN A 281 -10.58 20.60 16.56
N TYR A 282 -10.66 20.34 15.26
CA TYR A 282 -9.87 19.25 14.66
C TYR A 282 -8.38 19.59 14.76
N THR A 283 -7.56 18.58 15.00
CA THR A 283 -6.12 18.73 15.31
C THR A 283 -5.24 17.98 14.32
N LEU A 284 -5.81 17.10 13.50
CA LEU A 284 -5.08 16.24 12.58
C LEU A 284 -5.85 16.13 11.26
N LEU A 285 -5.16 16.31 10.14
CA LEU A 285 -5.66 15.94 8.81
C LEU A 285 -5.03 14.63 8.35
N ILE A 286 -5.82 13.74 7.77
CA ILE A 286 -5.38 12.46 7.21
C ILE A 286 -5.58 12.52 5.69
N GLY A 287 -4.52 12.22 4.96
CA GLY A 287 -4.55 11.98 3.52
C GLY A 287 -4.04 10.57 3.22
N ASN A 288 -4.93 9.60 3.32
CA ASN A 288 -4.64 8.23 2.95
C ASN A 288 -4.90 8.05 1.45
N HIS A 289 -3.86 8.01 0.63
CA HIS A 289 -4.02 7.87 -0.82
C HIS A 289 -4.91 8.95 -1.44
N SER A 290 -4.75 10.20 -0.98
CA SER A 290 -5.64 11.33 -1.25
C SER A 290 -5.47 11.97 -2.64
N ASP A 291 -4.88 11.25 -3.61
CA ASP A 291 -4.71 11.67 -5.00
C ASP A 291 -4.31 13.16 -5.19
N GLU A 292 -5.10 13.95 -5.93
CA GLU A 292 -4.85 15.36 -6.24
C GLU A 292 -4.78 16.26 -4.99
N LEU A 293 -5.36 15.83 -3.86
CA LEU A 293 -5.32 16.59 -2.61
C LEU A 293 -3.98 16.49 -1.88
N THR A 294 -3.14 15.50 -2.23
CA THR A 294 -1.87 15.22 -1.53
C THR A 294 -1.00 16.47 -1.29
N PRO A 295 -0.68 17.31 -2.29
CA PRO A 295 0.12 18.53 -2.07
C PRO A 295 -0.63 19.63 -1.31
N TRP A 296 -1.97 19.62 -1.32
CA TRP A 296 -2.81 20.64 -0.68
C TRP A 296 -3.04 20.42 0.82
N LEU A 297 -2.99 19.19 1.30
CA LEU A 297 -3.21 18.86 2.71
C LEU A 297 -2.26 19.60 3.68
N PRO A 298 -0.94 19.68 3.42
CA PRO A 298 -0.03 20.50 4.23
C PRO A 298 -0.41 21.98 4.26
N VAL A 299 -0.87 22.54 3.13
CA VAL A 299 -1.26 23.96 3.03
C VAL A 299 -2.49 24.22 3.91
N LEU A 300 -3.54 23.42 3.75
CA LEU A 300 -4.76 23.50 4.55
C LEU A 300 -4.46 23.34 6.05
N ALA A 301 -3.61 22.38 6.40
CA ALA A 301 -3.22 22.14 7.79
C ALA A 301 -2.46 23.32 8.40
N SER A 302 -1.55 23.96 7.63
CA SER A 302 -0.78 25.13 8.09
C SER A 302 -1.68 26.33 8.40
N GLN A 303 -2.76 26.49 7.63
CA GLN A 303 -3.78 27.53 7.83
C GLN A 303 -4.74 27.22 8.99
N CYS A 304 -5.01 25.93 9.22
CA CYS A 304 -5.91 25.47 10.30
C CYS A 304 -5.21 25.09 11.61
N PHE A 305 -3.87 25.17 11.67
CA PHE A 305 -3.05 24.76 12.82
C PHE A 305 -3.21 23.28 13.19
N CYS A 306 -3.24 22.41 12.17
CA CYS A 306 -3.36 20.96 12.31
C CYS A 306 -2.03 20.26 12.03
N ASP A 307 -1.83 19.11 12.67
CA ASP A 307 -0.87 18.11 12.21
C ASP A 307 -1.40 17.39 10.96
N VAL A 308 -0.54 16.66 10.24
CA VAL A 308 -0.94 15.86 9.06
C VAL A 308 -0.33 14.46 9.09
N PHE A 309 -1.14 13.45 8.77
CA PHE A 309 -0.65 12.18 8.25
C PHE A 309 -0.90 12.11 6.74
N LEU A 310 0.14 11.86 5.97
CA LEU A 310 0.07 11.72 4.51
C LEU A 310 0.63 10.37 4.06
N LEU A 311 -0.12 9.67 3.21
CA LEU A 311 0.33 8.48 2.50
C LEU A 311 0.17 8.68 0.97
N PRO A 312 1.17 9.29 0.30
CA PRO A 312 1.09 9.59 -1.12
C PRO A 312 1.14 8.34 -2.01
N CYS A 313 0.24 8.23 -2.99
CA CYS A 313 0.27 7.18 -4.03
C CYS A 313 0.31 7.70 -5.46
N CYS A 314 -0.40 8.79 -5.74
CA CYS A 314 -0.52 9.38 -7.07
C CYS A 314 0.27 10.69 -7.13
N PHE A 315 0.99 10.89 -8.24
CA PHE A 315 1.94 11.98 -8.38
C PHE A 315 1.26 13.17 -9.02
N PHE A 316 0.54 13.95 -8.22
CA PHE A 316 -0.14 15.16 -8.68
C PHE A 316 0.58 16.40 -8.17
N ASP A 317 0.71 17.41 -9.03
CA ASP A 317 1.12 18.74 -8.62
C ASP A 317 -0.09 19.56 -8.12
N PHE A 318 0.15 20.78 -7.67
CA PHE A 318 -0.91 21.65 -7.16
C PHE A 318 -1.96 22.02 -8.21
N SER A 319 -1.64 21.97 -9.51
CA SER A 319 -2.61 22.20 -10.59
C SER A 319 -3.55 21.02 -10.84
N GLY A 320 -3.35 19.89 -10.14
CA GLY A 320 -4.06 18.63 -10.36
C GLY A 320 -3.55 17.87 -11.59
N LYS A 321 -2.44 18.31 -12.22
CA LYS A 321 -1.78 17.58 -13.30
C LYS A 321 -0.76 16.58 -12.74
N LYS A 322 -0.33 15.64 -13.58
CA LYS A 322 0.71 14.69 -13.18
C LYS A 322 2.03 15.43 -12.96
N PHE A 323 2.61 15.24 -11.78
CA PHE A 323 3.93 15.71 -11.41
C PHE A 323 4.97 15.26 -12.44
N ILE A 324 5.68 16.23 -12.99
CA ILE A 324 6.71 16.01 -14.00
C ILE A 324 8.03 15.71 -13.29
N THR A 325 8.59 14.54 -13.56
CA THR A 325 9.91 14.14 -13.03
C THR A 325 11.04 14.75 -13.83
N ASN A 326 12.15 15.02 -13.16
CA ASN A 326 13.40 15.32 -13.83
C ASN A 326 14.04 13.98 -14.25
N ASN A 327 14.46 13.85 -15.51
CA ASN A 327 15.03 12.63 -16.09
C ASN A 327 16.47 12.33 -15.61
N ASN A 328 16.86 12.76 -14.41
CA ASN A 328 18.16 12.42 -13.84
C ASN A 328 18.15 10.97 -13.35
N ASN A 329 19.17 10.19 -13.75
CA ASN A 329 19.19 8.72 -13.65
C ASN A 329 19.29 8.14 -12.22
N ASP A 330 19.38 8.97 -11.17
CA ASP A 330 19.77 8.51 -9.84
C ASP A 330 18.59 8.23 -8.87
N THR A 331 17.35 8.62 -9.21
CA THR A 331 16.19 8.44 -8.30
C THR A 331 14.91 8.03 -9.03
N THR A 332 14.08 7.24 -8.35
CA THR A 332 12.80 6.78 -8.93
C THR A 332 11.76 7.90 -8.98
N GLN A 333 10.77 7.82 -9.88
CA GLN A 333 9.66 8.79 -9.92
C GLN A 333 8.94 8.92 -8.56
N TYR A 334 8.81 7.82 -7.82
CA TYR A 334 8.18 7.88 -6.49
C TYR A 334 9.02 8.68 -5.50
N GLU A 335 10.33 8.46 -5.50
CA GLU A 335 11.27 9.17 -4.63
C GLU A 335 11.32 10.66 -4.94
N GLN A 336 11.37 11.03 -6.23
CA GLN A 336 11.27 12.43 -6.65
C GLN A 336 9.97 13.09 -6.16
N TYR A 337 8.85 12.37 -6.23
CA TYR A 337 7.58 12.88 -5.72
C TYR A 337 7.55 13.00 -4.19
N LEU A 338 8.14 12.04 -3.47
CA LEU A 338 8.27 12.14 -2.01
C LEU A 338 9.13 13.34 -1.60
N ASN A 339 10.22 13.61 -2.32
CA ASN A 339 11.06 14.78 -2.10
C ASN A 339 10.29 16.09 -2.38
N TYR A 340 9.42 16.09 -3.38
CA TYR A 340 8.52 17.20 -3.67
C TYR A 340 7.56 17.48 -2.50
N ILE A 341 6.93 16.44 -1.94
CA ILE A 341 6.07 16.58 -0.74
C ILE A 341 6.86 17.04 0.49
N GLU A 342 8.07 16.52 0.71
CA GLU A 342 8.95 16.97 1.80
C GLU A 342 9.29 18.45 1.65
N LYS A 343 9.60 18.91 0.43
CA LYS A 343 9.88 20.32 0.15
C LYS A 343 8.69 21.23 0.45
N ILE A 344 7.46 20.80 0.12
CA ILE A 344 6.24 21.53 0.47
C ILE A 344 6.13 21.67 2.00
N ALA A 345 6.27 20.57 2.72
CA ALA A 345 6.14 20.57 4.16
C ALA A 345 7.23 21.42 4.85
N ASP A 346 8.44 21.44 4.32
CA ASP A 346 9.57 22.23 4.83
C ASP A 346 9.33 23.74 4.65
N ILE A 347 8.86 24.15 3.47
CA ILE A 347 8.47 25.55 3.18
C ILE A 347 7.35 26.03 4.09
N LEU A 348 6.46 25.11 4.50
CA LEU A 348 5.36 25.38 5.42
C LEU A 348 5.77 25.25 6.91
N ASP A 349 7.06 25.09 7.19
CA ASP A 349 7.64 24.96 8.52
C ASP A 349 7.14 23.78 9.35
N PHE A 350 6.69 22.68 8.74
CA PHE A 350 6.36 21.48 9.52
C PHE A 350 7.63 20.82 10.09
N ASN A 351 7.50 20.19 11.25
CA ASN A 351 8.45 19.18 11.69
C ASN A 351 8.07 17.85 11.03
N ILE A 352 8.86 17.45 10.04
CA ILE A 352 8.59 16.31 9.17
C ILE A 352 9.19 15.05 9.77
N LYS A 353 8.38 13.99 9.90
CA LYS A 353 8.88 12.63 10.09
C LYS A 353 8.41 11.72 8.97
N LYS A 354 9.36 11.04 8.32
CA LYS A 354 9.12 10.10 7.23
C LYS A 354 9.22 8.66 7.76
N ASP A 355 8.32 7.79 7.33
CA ASP A 355 8.40 6.36 7.64
C ASP A 355 7.89 5.49 6.49
N LYS A 356 8.23 4.21 6.51
CA LYS A 356 7.76 3.22 5.54
C LYS A 356 6.86 2.19 6.22
N LEU A 357 5.59 2.20 5.84
CA LEU A 357 4.54 1.35 6.37
C LEU A 357 4.68 -0.11 5.93
N ARG A 358 4.16 -1.01 6.77
CA ARG A 358 4.07 -2.45 6.48
C ARG A 358 2.69 -2.84 5.95
N ILE A 359 2.40 -2.35 4.75
CA ILE A 359 1.16 -2.61 4.01
C ILE A 359 1.45 -3.31 2.67
N PRO A 360 0.45 -3.92 2.01
CA PRO A 360 0.64 -4.59 0.71
C PRO A 360 1.00 -3.65 -0.45
N SER A 361 0.62 -2.37 -0.36
CA SER A 361 0.93 -1.35 -1.38
C SER A 361 2.42 -1.13 -1.57
N THR A 362 2.84 -0.88 -2.83
CA THR A 362 4.21 -0.44 -3.17
C THR A 362 4.43 1.04 -2.89
N LYS A 363 3.35 1.82 -2.69
CA LYS A 363 3.37 3.23 -2.29
C LYS A 363 3.11 3.32 -0.79
N ASN A 364 4.12 2.91 -0.02
CA ASN A 364 4.01 2.72 1.42
C ASN A 364 4.86 3.67 2.26
N ILE A 365 5.38 4.76 1.69
CA ILE A 365 6.08 5.78 2.45
C ILE A 365 5.07 6.85 2.88
N CYS A 366 5.04 7.14 4.17
CA CYS A 366 4.16 8.12 4.79
C CYS A 366 4.95 9.26 5.44
N PHE A 367 4.26 10.36 5.68
CA PHE A 367 4.75 11.52 6.40
C PHE A 367 3.84 11.84 7.58
N MET A 368 4.44 12.04 8.75
CA MET A 368 3.84 12.73 9.89
C MET A 368 4.38 14.15 9.91
N LEU A 369 3.53 15.13 9.65
CA LEU A 369 3.85 16.54 9.66
C LEU A 369 3.31 17.14 10.97
N HIS A 370 4.21 17.56 11.85
CA HIS A 370 3.82 18.20 13.11
C HIS A 370 3.94 19.72 13.00
N GLU A 371 2.89 20.42 13.39
CA GLU A 371 2.88 21.88 13.44
C GLU A 371 3.96 22.37 14.42
N LYS A 372 4.81 23.31 13.98
CA LYS A 372 5.85 23.90 14.83
C LYS A 372 5.23 24.96 15.72
N LYS A 373 5.43 24.80 17.04
CA LYS A 373 5.21 25.87 18.02
C LYS A 373 6.26 26.96 17.82
N SER A 374 5.99 27.97 17.00
CA SER A 374 6.87 29.15 16.88
C SER A 374 6.09 30.44 17.07
N GLU A 375 6.51 31.21 18.06
CA GLU A 375 6.15 32.63 18.26
C GLU A 375 6.74 33.53 17.16
N ASN A 376 7.65 33.00 16.33
CA ASN A 376 8.28 33.66 15.19
C ASN A 376 7.98 32.88 13.90
N ARG A 377 6.73 32.87 13.43
CA ARG A 377 6.50 32.62 11.98
C ARG A 377 7.18 33.78 11.24
N SER A 378 7.93 33.50 10.16
CA SER A 378 8.55 34.58 9.39
C SER A 378 7.46 35.57 8.96
N SER A 379 7.82 36.85 8.83
CA SER A 379 6.88 37.90 8.40
C SER A 379 6.27 37.64 7.02
N ASP A 380 6.87 36.73 6.25
CA ASP A 380 6.41 36.37 4.92
C ASP A 380 5.21 35.43 5.02
N SER A 381 4.11 35.83 4.36
CA SER A 381 2.91 35.00 4.30
C SER A 381 3.21 33.62 3.68
N ILE A 382 2.46 32.59 4.10
CA ILE A 382 2.51 31.25 3.46
C ILE A 382 2.41 31.36 1.94
N HIS A 383 1.54 32.25 1.47
CA HIS A 383 1.34 32.56 0.06
C HIS A 383 2.65 32.98 -0.63
N THR A 384 3.36 33.97 -0.07
CA THR A 384 4.63 34.45 -0.63
C THR A 384 5.66 33.33 -0.78
N ARG A 385 5.74 32.45 0.23
CA ARG A 385 6.72 31.35 0.25
C ARG A 385 6.40 30.27 -0.78
N LEU A 386 5.12 29.90 -0.92
CA LEU A 386 4.68 28.94 -1.94
C LEU A 386 4.82 29.52 -3.36
N PHE A 387 4.46 30.78 -3.55
CA PHE A 387 4.60 31.47 -4.83
C PHE A 387 6.07 31.51 -5.27
N HIS A 388 6.99 31.89 -4.38
CA HIS A 388 8.42 31.94 -4.70
C HIS A 388 9.00 30.57 -5.10
N HIS A 389 8.60 29.48 -4.42
CA HIS A 389 9.21 28.16 -4.63
C HIS A 389 8.54 27.30 -5.69
N PHE A 390 7.24 27.48 -5.89
CA PHE A 390 6.43 26.64 -6.78
C PHE A 390 5.68 27.45 -7.85
N GLY A 391 5.73 28.78 -7.82
CA GLY A 391 4.95 29.64 -8.73
C GLY A 391 3.46 29.65 -8.44
N ILE A 392 3.05 29.21 -7.25
CA ILE A 392 1.64 28.99 -6.89
C ILE A 392 1.10 30.16 -6.10
N ASP A 393 0.07 30.77 -6.64
CA ASP A 393 -0.68 31.80 -5.95
C ASP A 393 -1.88 31.18 -5.22
N ILE A 394 -1.70 30.81 -3.95
CA ILE A 394 -2.81 30.24 -3.16
C ILE A 394 -3.99 31.20 -2.90
N ASN A 395 -3.87 32.49 -3.21
CA ASN A 395 -4.93 33.50 -3.05
C ASN A 395 -5.63 33.82 -4.38
N HIS A 396 -4.94 33.64 -5.51
CA HIS A 396 -5.39 34.06 -6.84
C HIS A 396 -5.64 32.88 -7.79
N GLU A 397 -5.06 31.71 -7.50
CA GLU A 397 -5.67 30.44 -7.85
C GLU A 397 -6.91 30.29 -6.96
N HIS A 398 -8.03 30.86 -7.43
CA HIS A 398 -9.20 30.02 -7.45
C HIS A 398 -8.73 28.72 -8.11
N ALA A 399 -8.42 27.71 -7.31
CA ALA A 399 -8.66 26.36 -7.77
C ALA A 399 -10.14 26.39 -8.14
N ASP A 400 -10.44 26.69 -9.40
CA ASP A 400 -11.74 26.42 -9.98
C ASP A 400 -11.97 24.96 -9.58
N PRO A 401 -12.85 24.69 -8.59
CA PRO A 401 -12.88 23.40 -7.94
C PRO A 401 -13.37 22.44 -8.99
N GLN A 402 -12.45 21.83 -9.75
CA GLN A 402 -12.66 21.47 -11.15
C GLN A 402 -14.13 21.15 -11.40
N ILE A 403 -14.89 22.13 -11.89
CA ILE A 403 -15.94 21.78 -12.80
C ILE A 403 -15.12 21.22 -13.96
N PRO A 404 -15.18 19.91 -14.24
CA PRO A 404 -14.52 19.40 -15.43
C PRO A 404 -15.01 20.29 -16.58
N ASN A 405 -14.09 20.79 -17.40
CA ASN A 405 -14.27 21.84 -18.43
C ASN A 405 -15.32 21.54 -19.53
N HIS A 406 -16.37 20.78 -19.23
CA HIS A 406 -17.58 20.60 -20.00
C HIS A 406 -18.80 20.77 -19.10
N ARG A 407 -19.14 22.00 -18.72
CA ARG A 407 -20.51 22.44 -18.37
C ARG A 407 -20.49 23.92 -17.98
N LEU A 408 -20.52 24.82 -18.95
CA LEU A 408 -21.36 26.03 -18.93
C LEU A 408 -21.17 26.85 -20.23
N SER A 409 -21.65 26.32 -21.33
CA SER A 409 -22.23 27.15 -22.39
C SER A 409 -23.10 26.24 -23.25
N SER A 410 -24.35 26.64 -23.43
CA SER A 410 -25.40 25.98 -24.22
C SER A 410 -26.05 24.73 -23.60
N ILE A 411 -27.29 24.95 -23.15
CA ILE A 411 -28.35 23.94 -23.10
C ILE A 411 -28.49 23.39 -24.52
N LYS A 412 -27.84 22.26 -24.79
CA LYS A 412 -28.14 21.28 -25.86
C LYS A 412 -27.40 19.98 -25.49
N SER A 413 -28.14 19.04 -24.91
CA SER A 413 -27.89 17.57 -24.80
C SER A 413 -26.45 17.05 -24.61
N LYS A 414 -26.16 16.53 -23.38
CA LYS A 414 -25.25 15.43 -22.94
C LYS A 414 -24.01 15.06 -23.81
N PRO A 415 -22.83 14.80 -23.19
CA PRO A 415 -22.58 13.45 -22.64
C PRO A 415 -21.90 13.39 -21.25
N GLU A 416 -22.18 12.28 -20.55
CA GLU A 416 -21.53 11.83 -19.32
C GLU A 416 -20.12 11.28 -19.60
N PHE A 417 -19.20 11.46 -18.65
CA PHE A 417 -17.83 10.97 -18.69
C PHE A 417 -17.79 9.44 -18.85
N TYR A 418 -17.47 8.95 -20.05
CA TYR A 418 -17.19 7.54 -20.28
C TYR A 418 -15.71 7.26 -20.04
N SER A 419 -15.36 6.13 -19.39
CA SER A 419 -13.97 5.69 -19.23
C SER A 419 -13.26 5.57 -20.58
N THR A 420 -11.96 5.86 -20.69
CA THR A 420 -11.17 5.72 -21.94
C THR A 420 -11.44 4.40 -22.68
N LYS A 421 -11.55 3.29 -21.95
CA LYS A 421 -11.91 1.97 -22.51
C LYS A 421 -13.24 1.99 -23.23
N PHE A 422 -14.26 2.62 -22.65
CA PHE A 422 -15.56 2.77 -23.28
C PHE A 422 -15.48 3.62 -24.53
N SER A 423 -14.76 4.76 -24.51
CA SER A 423 -14.64 5.64 -25.68
C SER A 423 -13.98 4.93 -26.86
N ILE A 424 -12.91 4.16 -26.59
CA ILE A 424 -12.24 3.33 -27.59
C ILE A 424 -13.19 2.25 -28.15
N ILE A 425 -13.93 1.56 -27.27
CA ILE A 425 -14.87 0.51 -27.70
C ILE A 425 -16.05 1.10 -28.48
N HIS A 426 -16.58 2.23 -28.05
CA HIS A 426 -17.64 2.92 -28.75
C HIS A 426 -17.20 3.33 -30.16
N PHE A 427 -16.02 3.94 -30.28
CA PHE A 427 -15.45 4.30 -31.58
C PHE A 427 -15.30 3.09 -32.50
N LEU A 428 -14.69 2.00 -32.02
CA LEU A 428 -14.51 0.79 -32.82
C LEU A 428 -15.84 0.10 -33.15
N PHE A 429 -16.84 0.17 -32.26
CA PHE A 429 -18.17 -0.41 -32.46
C PHE A 429 -18.90 0.31 -33.59
N GLU A 430 -18.94 1.65 -33.55
CA GLU A 430 -19.49 2.49 -34.62
C GLU A 430 -18.77 2.27 -35.95
N TYR A 431 -17.43 2.21 -35.93
CA TYR A 431 -16.65 1.98 -37.13
C TYR A 431 -17.01 0.63 -37.78
N LEU A 432 -17.13 -0.44 -37.00
CA LEU A 432 -17.49 -1.77 -37.48
C LEU A 432 -18.93 -1.82 -38.00
N ILE A 433 -19.86 -1.04 -37.43
CA ILE A 433 -21.24 -0.91 -37.94
C ILE A 433 -21.23 -0.24 -39.32
N ILE A 434 -20.53 0.89 -39.44
CA ILE A 434 -20.54 1.71 -40.67
C ILE A 434 -19.87 0.96 -41.82
N HIS A 435 -18.73 0.31 -41.57
CA HIS A 435 -17.91 -0.27 -42.63
C HIS A 435 -18.14 -1.77 -42.85
N ASN A 436 -18.83 -2.45 -41.92
CA ASN A 436 -19.15 -3.87 -41.95
C ASN A 436 -17.97 -4.80 -42.32
N ASN A 437 -16.75 -4.40 -41.94
CA ASN A 437 -15.51 -5.08 -42.27
C ASN A 437 -14.73 -5.45 -41.00
N PRO A 438 -14.27 -6.70 -40.85
CA PRO A 438 -13.42 -7.09 -39.72
C PRO A 438 -12.10 -6.30 -39.69
N LEU A 439 -11.62 -5.98 -38.49
CA LEU A 439 -10.35 -5.26 -38.29
C LEU A 439 -9.28 -6.16 -37.70
N THR A 440 -8.01 -5.91 -38.03
CA THR A 440 -6.88 -6.41 -37.24
C THR A 440 -6.60 -5.48 -36.07
N LEU A 441 -5.82 -5.92 -35.08
CA LEU A 441 -5.38 -5.02 -34.00
C LEU A 441 -4.57 -3.82 -34.50
N SER A 442 -3.79 -3.98 -35.56
CA SER A 442 -3.03 -2.87 -36.16
C SER A 442 -3.98 -1.89 -36.82
N SER A 443 -4.84 -2.35 -37.72
CA SER A 443 -5.78 -1.48 -38.42
C SER A 443 -6.77 -0.81 -37.46
N ALA A 444 -7.15 -1.49 -36.37
CA ALA A 444 -7.96 -0.89 -35.31
C ALA A 444 -7.21 0.19 -34.52
N TYR A 445 -5.90 0.07 -34.35
CA TYR A 445 -5.08 1.12 -33.73
C TYR A 445 -4.87 2.31 -34.68
N ASP A 446 -4.66 2.04 -35.96
CA ASP A 446 -4.37 3.06 -36.98
C ASP A 446 -5.57 3.99 -37.25
N ILE A 447 -6.80 3.48 -37.10
CA ILE A 447 -8.02 4.28 -37.26
C ILE A 447 -8.43 5.05 -36.00
N LEU A 448 -7.81 4.76 -34.83
CA LEU A 448 -8.17 5.45 -33.60
C LEU A 448 -7.69 6.91 -33.66
N PRO A 449 -8.51 7.88 -33.20
CA PRO A 449 -8.08 9.25 -33.03
C PRO A 449 -6.82 9.34 -32.15
N ASN A 450 -5.89 10.23 -32.50
CA ASN A 450 -4.64 10.43 -31.78
C ASN A 450 -4.84 10.62 -30.26
N GLU A 451 -5.91 11.33 -29.88
CA GLU A 451 -6.28 11.52 -28.48
C GLU A 451 -6.59 10.19 -27.75
N LEU A 452 -7.33 9.27 -28.39
CA LEU A 452 -7.63 7.96 -27.83
C LEU A 452 -6.39 7.04 -27.81
N CYS A 453 -5.48 7.20 -28.77
CA CYS A 453 -4.19 6.50 -28.77
C CYS A 453 -3.29 6.93 -27.61
N GLU A 454 -3.21 8.23 -27.31
CA GLU A 454 -2.48 8.74 -26.15
C GLU A 454 -3.12 8.27 -24.83
N GLN A 455 -4.46 8.33 -24.73
CA GLN A 455 -5.16 7.82 -23.55
C GLN A 455 -4.95 6.30 -23.38
N LEU A 456 -4.89 5.53 -24.47
CA LEU A 456 -4.62 4.09 -24.41
C LEU A 456 -3.22 3.77 -23.86
N LYS A 457 -2.22 4.64 -24.05
CA LYS A 457 -0.87 4.46 -23.46
C LYS A 457 -0.88 4.57 -21.93
N SER A 458 -1.86 5.26 -21.36
CA SER A 458 -2.05 5.38 -19.92
C SER A 458 -2.76 4.18 -19.27
N GLU A 459 -3.27 3.24 -20.09
CA GLU A 459 -3.98 2.05 -19.64
C GLU A 459 -3.07 0.81 -19.58
N ASN A 460 -3.17 0.06 -18.48
CA ASN A 460 -2.48 -1.22 -18.35
C ASN A 460 -3.11 -2.27 -19.30
N GLY A 461 -2.37 -2.70 -20.33
CA GLY A 461 -2.71 -3.87 -21.16
C GLY A 461 -2.94 -3.66 -22.66
N GLY A 462 -2.79 -2.44 -23.19
CA GLY A 462 -2.91 -2.16 -24.64
C GLY A 462 -4.30 -2.43 -25.26
N LEU A 463 -4.46 -2.15 -26.55
CA LEU A 463 -5.76 -2.18 -27.26
C LEU A 463 -6.49 -3.51 -27.11
N LYS A 464 -5.73 -4.62 -27.20
CA LYS A 464 -6.28 -5.97 -27.05
C LYS A 464 -6.96 -6.16 -25.69
N SER A 465 -6.38 -5.69 -24.60
CA SER A 465 -6.98 -5.85 -23.26
C SER A 465 -8.25 -5.02 -23.10
N VAL A 466 -8.28 -3.84 -23.73
CA VAL A 466 -9.49 -3.00 -23.79
C VAL A 466 -10.63 -3.73 -24.49
N ILE A 467 -10.38 -4.32 -25.67
CA ILE A 467 -11.35 -5.15 -26.40
C ILE A 467 -11.84 -6.33 -25.56
N LEU A 468 -10.92 -7.03 -24.88
CA LEU A 468 -11.29 -8.17 -24.04
C LEU A 468 -12.11 -7.78 -22.79
N SER A 469 -12.13 -6.51 -22.39
CA SER A 469 -12.99 -6.03 -21.29
C SER A 469 -14.44 -5.72 -21.73
N TYR A 470 -14.67 -5.58 -23.03
CA TYR A 470 -15.99 -5.31 -23.65
C TYR A 470 -16.39 -6.35 -24.70
N ARG A 471 -16.17 -7.65 -24.42
CA ARG A 471 -16.53 -8.77 -25.31
C ARG A 471 -18.02 -8.85 -25.71
N HIS A 472 -18.87 -8.14 -25.00
CA HIS A 472 -20.30 -8.04 -25.27
C HIS A 472 -20.64 -7.03 -26.36
N ALA A 473 -19.73 -6.12 -26.69
CA ALA A 473 -19.86 -5.14 -27.77
C ALA A 473 -19.05 -5.60 -29.00
N ILE A 474 -17.78 -5.93 -28.80
CA ILE A 474 -16.84 -6.29 -29.86
C ILE A 474 -16.12 -7.58 -29.49
N ASN A 475 -16.00 -8.50 -30.44
CA ASN A 475 -15.30 -9.76 -30.29
C ASN A 475 -13.89 -9.71 -30.88
N PHE A 476 -12.93 -10.38 -30.26
CA PHE A 476 -11.60 -10.65 -30.82
C PHE A 476 -11.44 -12.16 -30.96
N ASP A 477 -11.34 -12.67 -32.18
CA ASP A 477 -11.14 -14.08 -32.44
C ASP A 477 -9.63 -14.43 -32.38
N PRO A 478 -9.19 -15.27 -31.43
CA PRO A 478 -7.78 -15.63 -31.31
C PRO A 478 -7.25 -16.47 -32.48
N LYS A 479 -8.10 -17.14 -33.27
CA LYS A 479 -7.69 -17.96 -34.42
C LYS A 479 -7.42 -17.10 -35.65
N THR A 480 -8.37 -16.23 -35.98
CA THR A 480 -8.27 -15.33 -37.16
C THR A 480 -7.55 -14.02 -36.85
N LYS A 481 -7.38 -13.68 -35.56
CA LYS A 481 -6.84 -12.39 -35.06
C LYS A 481 -7.65 -11.17 -35.51
N LEU A 482 -8.91 -11.38 -35.86
CA LEU A 482 -9.83 -10.34 -36.31
C LEU A 482 -10.74 -9.85 -35.17
N ILE A 483 -11.08 -8.58 -35.28
CA ILE A 483 -11.99 -7.83 -34.43
C ILE A 483 -13.29 -7.66 -35.22
N THR A 484 -14.40 -8.13 -34.65
CA THR A 484 -15.74 -8.08 -35.25
C THR A 484 -16.78 -7.64 -34.24
N LEU A 485 -17.97 -7.24 -34.68
CA LEU A 485 -19.09 -7.01 -33.76
C LEU A 485 -19.40 -8.32 -33.01
N ALA A 486 -19.67 -8.21 -31.71
CA ALA A 486 -20.13 -9.35 -30.94
C ALA A 486 -21.51 -9.82 -31.44
N ASN A 487 -21.85 -11.10 -31.23
CA ASN A 487 -23.19 -11.60 -31.53
C ASN A 487 -23.99 -11.75 -30.22
N PRO A 488 -25.00 -10.88 -29.96
CA PRO A 488 -25.79 -10.94 -28.74
C PRO A 488 -26.50 -12.28 -28.52
N GLN A 489 -26.96 -12.93 -29.59
CA GLN A 489 -27.68 -14.21 -29.51
C GLN A 489 -26.76 -15.36 -29.05
N LEU A 490 -25.55 -15.46 -29.61
CA LEU A 490 -24.54 -16.44 -29.18
C LEU A 490 -24.11 -16.21 -27.73
N ASN A 491 -23.92 -14.96 -27.32
CA ASN A 491 -23.56 -14.59 -25.95
C ASN A 491 -24.65 -14.99 -24.93
N SER A 492 -25.93 -14.92 -25.30
CA SER A 492 -27.04 -15.33 -24.43
C SER A 492 -27.08 -16.85 -24.19
N ILE A 493 -26.69 -17.66 -25.19
CA ILE A 493 -26.70 -19.13 -25.13
C ILE A 493 -25.59 -19.63 -24.20
N THR A 494 -24.39 -19.03 -24.27
CA THR A 494 -23.25 -19.41 -23.41
C THR A 494 -23.50 -19.08 -21.93
N LEU A 495 -24.32 -18.06 -21.64
CA LEU A 495 -24.67 -17.64 -20.28
C LEU A 495 -25.81 -18.47 -19.68
N LYS A 496 -26.80 -18.88 -20.48
CA LYS A 496 -27.89 -19.79 -20.05
C LYS A 496 -27.38 -21.17 -19.62
N GLN A 497 -26.28 -21.66 -20.18
CA GLN A 497 -25.66 -22.93 -19.76
C GLN A 497 -24.92 -22.86 -18.41
N LYS A 498 -24.71 -21.66 -17.84
CA LYS A 498 -24.03 -21.45 -16.55
C LYS A 498 -24.93 -20.96 -15.42
N GLN A 499 -26.20 -20.69 -15.66
CA GLN A 499 -27.11 -20.12 -14.66
C GLN A 499 -28.22 -21.10 -14.28
N SER A 500 -28.08 -21.73 -13.11
CA SER A 500 -29.19 -22.30 -12.35
C SER A 500 -29.81 -21.21 -11.46
N SER A 501 -31.10 -20.95 -11.70
CA SER A 501 -32.12 -20.50 -10.73
C SER A 501 -31.79 -19.41 -9.69
N LYS A 502 -31.11 -18.31 -10.05
CA LYS A 502 -31.16 -17.07 -9.26
C LYS A 502 -31.43 -15.85 -10.15
N GLN A 503 -32.42 -15.05 -9.74
CA GLN A 503 -32.75 -13.76 -10.36
C GLN A 503 -31.54 -12.82 -10.21
N CYS A 504 -30.79 -12.63 -11.30
CA CYS A 504 -29.57 -11.83 -11.31
C CYS A 504 -29.90 -10.40 -11.78
N PHE A 505 -29.53 -9.39 -10.99
CA PHE A 505 -29.70 -7.98 -11.37
C PHE A 505 -28.69 -7.61 -12.47
N LYS A 506 -29.16 -7.00 -13.55
CA LYS A 506 -28.31 -6.55 -14.67
C LYS A 506 -27.49 -5.34 -14.24
N THR A 507 -26.16 -5.45 -14.20
CA THR A 507 -25.27 -4.39 -13.70
C THR A 507 -24.61 -3.55 -14.78
N LYS A 508 -24.66 -3.97 -16.05
CA LYS A 508 -24.03 -3.28 -17.19
C LYS A 508 -25.05 -2.95 -18.28
N PRO A 509 -24.96 -1.77 -18.92
CA PRO A 509 -25.85 -1.42 -20.03
C PRO A 509 -25.53 -2.27 -21.26
N CYS A 510 -26.55 -2.55 -22.07
CA CYS A 510 -26.39 -3.27 -23.33
C CYS A 510 -25.88 -2.32 -24.42
N PHE A 511 -24.68 -2.60 -24.96
CA PHE A 511 -24.06 -1.79 -26.02
C PHE A 511 -24.89 -1.77 -27.31
N PHE A 512 -25.49 -2.90 -27.68
CA PHE A 512 -26.35 -2.97 -28.87
C PHE A 512 -27.65 -2.20 -28.68
N TYR A 513 -28.26 -2.26 -27.50
CA TYR A 513 -29.46 -1.48 -27.21
C TYR A 513 -29.20 0.03 -27.25
N ALA A 514 -28.03 0.45 -26.73
CA ALA A 514 -27.67 1.85 -26.59
C ALA A 514 -27.11 2.48 -27.89
N PHE A 515 -26.38 1.73 -28.72
CA PHE A 515 -25.59 2.30 -29.82
C PHE A 515 -25.80 1.64 -31.19
N HIS A 516 -26.39 0.44 -31.27
CA HIS A 516 -26.63 -0.18 -32.58
C HIS A 516 -27.89 0.40 -33.24
N PRO A 517 -27.88 0.76 -34.54
CA PRO A 517 -29.05 1.36 -35.23
C PRO A 517 -30.33 0.51 -35.15
N ASN A 518 -30.19 -0.81 -35.20
CA ASN A 518 -31.30 -1.76 -35.09
C ASN A 518 -31.62 -2.16 -33.63
N SER A 519 -31.03 -1.47 -32.64
CA SER A 519 -31.06 -1.83 -31.22
C SER A 519 -30.56 -3.26 -30.94
N CYS A 520 -30.77 -3.75 -29.71
CA CYS A 520 -30.45 -5.12 -29.34
C CYS A 520 -31.46 -6.10 -29.95
N PRO A 521 -31.03 -7.19 -30.62
CA PRO A 521 -31.93 -8.19 -31.20
C PRO A 521 -32.56 -9.14 -30.16
N LEU A 522 -32.26 -8.95 -28.87
CA LEU A 522 -32.85 -9.70 -27.76
C LEU A 522 -33.87 -8.82 -27.04
N THR A 523 -34.91 -9.42 -26.46
CA THR A 523 -35.77 -8.73 -25.47
C THR A 523 -34.96 -8.40 -24.22
N ASP A 524 -35.44 -7.45 -23.39
CA ASP A 524 -34.75 -7.15 -22.13
C ASP A 524 -34.63 -8.43 -21.29
N GLU A 525 -35.68 -9.22 -21.15
CA GLU A 525 -35.69 -10.48 -20.39
C GLU A 525 -34.66 -11.51 -20.89
N GLN A 526 -34.34 -11.49 -22.19
CA GLN A 526 -33.39 -12.43 -22.81
C GLN A 526 -31.96 -11.90 -22.82
N CYS A 527 -31.76 -10.59 -22.71
CA CYS A 527 -30.44 -9.98 -22.73
C CYS A 527 -29.78 -10.04 -21.35
N ALA A 528 -28.51 -10.45 -21.32
CA ALA A 528 -27.72 -10.45 -20.09
C ALA A 528 -27.30 -9.03 -19.62
N PHE A 529 -27.61 -8.01 -20.40
CA PHE A 529 -27.26 -6.61 -20.17
C PHE A 529 -28.53 -5.75 -20.13
N SER A 530 -28.50 -4.65 -19.38
CA SER A 530 -29.67 -3.79 -19.14
C SER A 530 -30.06 -2.99 -20.38
N HIS A 531 -31.35 -3.02 -20.77
CA HIS A 531 -31.96 -2.14 -21.77
C HIS A 531 -32.61 -0.90 -21.13
N CYS A 532 -31.91 -0.23 -20.22
CA CYS A 532 -32.36 1.05 -19.68
C CYS A 532 -31.67 2.17 -20.46
N ASN A 533 -32.46 3.03 -21.14
CA ASN A 533 -31.96 4.29 -21.68
C ASN A 533 -31.53 5.19 -20.50
N LYS A 534 -30.29 5.70 -20.55
CA LYS A 534 -29.77 6.66 -19.56
C LYS A 534 -29.87 8.09 -20.04
#